data_AF-A0A929VN30-F1
#
_entry.id   AF-A0A929VN30-F1
#
_cell.length_a   1.000
_cell.length_b   1.000
_cell.length_c   1.000
_cell.angle_alpha   90.00
_cell.angle_beta   90.00
_cell.angle_gamma   90.00
#
_symmetry.space_group_name_H-M   'P 1'
#
loop_
_entity.id
_entity.type
_entity.pdbx_description
1 polymer ?
#
loop_
_entity_poly.entity_id
_entity_poly.type
_entity_poly.pdbx_seq_one_letter_code
_entity_poly.pdbx_strand_id
1 'polypeptide(L)'
;MELDKINSEKDLADSEVIIQEIDSLSEEERNKVLSSVTQEYTYSGILPHPMLLKQFDEVLPGTAERIITMTEKEGEHRRIIEKQIVDSEFKIQNQGIKLGFLIALVGILGSIFLAFYDKTIASTILGGSTLVSLVSVFIKGINTKK
;
A
#
# COMPACT_ATOMS: atom_id res chain seq x y z
N MET A 1 2.60 30.99 -35.25
CA MET A 1 2.43 31.50 -33.88
C MET A 1 1.05 32.13 -33.63
N GLU A 2 0.19 32.29 -34.66
CA GLU A 2 -1.17 32.83 -34.51
C GLU A 2 -2.27 31.74 -34.44
N LEU A 3 -2.01 30.53 -34.95
CA LEU A 3 -3.02 29.45 -35.00
C LEU A 3 -3.30 28.77 -33.65
N ASP A 4 -2.33 28.71 -32.72
CA ASP A 4 -2.54 28.19 -31.36
C ASP A 4 -3.35 29.16 -30.47
N LYS A 5 -3.27 30.47 -30.72
CA LYS A 5 -4.02 31.47 -29.96
C LYS A 5 -5.50 31.49 -30.31
N ILE A 6 -5.82 31.31 -31.61
CA ILE A 6 -7.19 31.29 -32.11
C ILE A 6 -7.97 30.07 -31.57
N ASN A 7 -7.31 28.93 -31.40
CA ASN A 7 -7.96 27.73 -30.85
C ASN A 7 -8.19 27.86 -29.34
N SER A 8 -7.22 28.43 -28.60
CA SER A 8 -7.36 28.70 -27.15
C SER A 8 -8.44 29.75 -26.84
N GLU A 9 -8.56 30.84 -27.60
CA GLU A 9 -9.61 31.85 -27.35
C GLU A 9 -11.01 31.33 -27.71
N LYS A 10 -11.11 30.49 -28.74
CA LYS A 10 -12.37 29.86 -29.14
C LYS A 10 -12.83 28.79 -28.14
N ASP A 11 -11.91 27.97 -27.66
CA ASP A 11 -12.20 26.96 -26.63
C ASP A 11 -12.61 27.61 -25.29
N LEU A 12 -12.01 28.76 -24.95
CA LEU A 12 -12.39 29.55 -23.77
C LEU A 12 -13.77 30.21 -23.94
N ALA A 13 -14.06 30.78 -25.11
CA ALA A 13 -15.37 31.35 -25.41
C ALA A 13 -16.48 30.28 -25.44
N ASP A 14 -16.21 29.11 -26.00
CA ASP A 14 -17.15 27.98 -26.00
C ASP A 14 -17.36 27.44 -24.58
N SER A 15 -16.33 27.45 -23.72
CA SER A 15 -16.46 27.06 -22.31
C SER A 15 -17.29 28.06 -21.48
N GLU A 16 -17.16 29.37 -21.72
CA GLU A 16 -17.97 30.41 -21.06
C GLU A 16 -19.44 30.32 -21.45
N VAL A 17 -19.73 30.02 -22.73
CA VAL A 17 -21.10 29.83 -23.22
C VAL A 17 -21.73 28.59 -22.60
N ILE A 18 -20.99 27.48 -22.50
CA ILE A 18 -21.46 26.24 -21.87
C ILE A 18 -21.73 26.45 -20.37
N ILE A 19 -20.89 27.22 -19.66
CA ILE A 19 -21.11 27.54 -18.24
C ILE A 19 -22.37 28.40 -18.05
N GLN A 20 -22.61 29.38 -18.92
CA GLN A 20 -23.83 30.19 -18.88
C GLN A 20 -25.10 29.36 -19.18
N GLU A 21 -25.03 28.41 -20.11
CA GLU A 21 -26.13 27.50 -20.41
C GLU A 21 -26.43 26.60 -19.19
N ILE A 22 -25.41 26.06 -18.53
CA ILE A 22 -25.54 25.19 -17.34
C ILE A 22 -26.10 25.95 -16.12
N ASP A 23 -25.72 27.22 -15.95
CA ASP A 23 -26.24 28.07 -14.86
C ASP A 23 -27.71 28.45 -15.07
N SER A 24 -28.19 28.46 -16.31
CA SER A 24 -29.59 28.74 -16.66
C SER A 24 -30.56 27.56 -16.45
N LEU A 25 -30.04 26.36 -16.18
CA LEU A 25 -30.84 25.14 -15.96
C LEU A 25 -31.39 25.04 -14.53
N SER A 26 -32.51 24.31 -14.39
CA SER A 26 -33.07 23.94 -13.08
C SER A 26 -32.07 23.13 -12.24
N GLU A 27 -32.07 23.30 -10.91
CA GLU A 27 -31.19 22.57 -9.97
C GLU A 27 -31.21 21.04 -10.21
N GLU A 28 -32.35 20.46 -10.60
CA GLU A 28 -32.47 19.04 -10.94
C GLU A 28 -31.75 18.66 -12.24
N GLU A 29 -31.80 19.53 -13.25
CA GLU A 29 -31.16 19.31 -14.55
C GLU A 29 -29.64 19.52 -14.46
N ARG A 30 -29.21 20.52 -13.69
CA ARG A 30 -27.80 20.75 -13.37
C ARG A 30 -27.21 19.55 -12.64
N ASN A 31 -27.89 19.02 -11.64
CA ASN A 31 -27.43 17.83 -10.91
C ASN A 31 -27.36 16.58 -11.80
N LYS A 32 -28.25 16.46 -12.78
CA LYS A 32 -28.23 15.37 -13.76
C LYS A 32 -27.05 15.48 -14.74
N VAL A 33 -26.76 16.69 -15.23
CA VAL A 33 -25.61 16.96 -16.11
C VAL A 33 -24.29 16.79 -15.36
N LEU A 34 -24.17 17.33 -14.14
CA LEU A 34 -22.99 17.17 -13.29
C LEU A 34 -22.76 15.70 -12.93
N SER A 35 -23.81 14.93 -12.67
CA SER A 35 -23.71 13.48 -12.44
C SER A 35 -23.22 12.74 -13.68
N SER A 36 -23.74 13.06 -14.88
CA SER A 36 -23.28 12.42 -16.13
C SER A 36 -21.83 12.77 -16.50
N VAL A 37 -21.41 14.02 -16.29
CA VAL A 37 -20.03 14.46 -16.56
C VAL A 37 -19.06 13.84 -15.55
N THR A 38 -19.42 13.81 -14.26
CA THR A 38 -18.58 13.17 -13.23
C THR A 38 -18.42 11.66 -13.47
N GLN A 39 -19.45 10.99 -14.00
CA GLN A 39 -19.39 9.58 -14.38
C GLN A 39 -18.42 9.29 -15.53
N GLU A 40 -18.25 10.22 -16.47
CA GLU A 40 -17.37 10.04 -17.63
C GLU A 40 -15.86 10.23 -17.29
N TYR A 41 -15.54 10.97 -16.24
CA TYR A 41 -14.17 11.29 -15.83
C TYR A 41 -13.68 10.60 -14.55
N THR A 42 -14.47 9.72 -13.94
CA THR A 42 -14.01 8.92 -12.79
C THR A 42 -13.16 7.74 -13.27
N TYR A 43 -11.95 8.02 -13.75
CA TYR A 43 -10.97 6.99 -14.07
C TYR A 43 -9.97 6.86 -12.92
N SER A 44 -10.03 5.75 -12.18
CA SER A 44 -9.06 5.39 -11.14
C SER A 44 -8.26 4.17 -11.61
N GLY A 45 -7.08 4.43 -12.18
CA GLY A 45 -6.16 3.39 -12.64
C GLY A 45 -4.82 3.99 -13.04
N ILE A 46 -3.79 3.14 -13.13
CA ILE A 46 -2.42 3.54 -13.51
C ILE A 46 -2.30 3.79 -15.03
N LEU A 47 -3.30 3.34 -15.81
CA LEU A 47 -3.37 3.56 -17.26
C LEU A 47 -4.17 4.83 -17.58
N PRO A 48 -3.92 5.54 -18.69
CA PRO A 48 -4.81 6.60 -19.14
C PRO A 48 -6.16 6.02 -19.59
N HIS A 49 -7.20 6.85 -19.65
CA HIS A 49 -8.45 6.46 -20.29
C HIS A 49 -8.20 5.99 -21.74
N PRO A 50 -8.88 4.94 -22.25
CA PRO A 50 -8.65 4.41 -23.60
C PRO A 50 -8.72 5.47 -24.71
N MET A 51 -9.60 6.47 -24.55
CA MET A 51 -9.70 7.61 -25.49
C MET A 51 -8.44 8.49 -25.48
N LEU A 52 -7.83 8.71 -24.32
CA LEU A 52 -6.56 9.44 -24.19
C LEU A 52 -5.39 8.61 -24.72
N LEU A 53 -5.35 7.30 -24.44
CA LEU A 53 -4.35 6.38 -25.00
C LEU A 53 -4.33 6.43 -26.53
N LYS A 54 -5.50 6.47 -27.16
CA LYS A 54 -5.63 6.62 -28.61
C LYS A 54 -5.09 7.95 -29.11
N GLN A 55 -5.41 9.06 -28.44
CA GLN A 55 -4.89 10.38 -28.78
C GLN A 55 -3.36 10.46 -28.65
N PHE A 56 -2.78 9.84 -27.61
CA PHE A 56 -1.32 9.76 -27.48
C PHE A 56 -0.66 8.99 -28.61
N ASP A 57 -1.29 7.91 -29.08
CA ASP A 57 -0.80 7.12 -30.21
C ASP A 57 -0.94 7.87 -31.55
N GLU A 58 -1.99 8.68 -31.71
CA GLU A 58 -2.18 9.55 -32.87
C GLU A 58 -1.10 10.66 -32.94
N VAL A 59 -0.65 11.20 -31.80
CA VAL A 59 0.44 12.19 -31.73
C VAL A 59 1.80 11.56 -32.01
N LEU A 60 2.06 10.39 -31.42
CA LEU A 60 3.29 9.64 -31.63
C LEU A 60 2.97 8.15 -31.70
N PRO A 61 3.02 7.54 -32.91
CA PRO A 61 2.70 6.13 -33.09
C PRO A 61 3.55 5.21 -32.21
N GLY A 62 2.91 4.26 -31.53
CA GLY A 62 3.53 3.31 -30.61
C GLY A 62 3.62 3.81 -29.16
N THR A 63 3.09 5.00 -28.86
CA THR A 63 3.08 5.54 -27.49
C THR A 63 2.13 4.75 -26.60
N ALA A 64 0.98 4.32 -27.12
CA ALA A 64 0.03 3.54 -26.34
C ALA A 64 0.65 2.23 -25.83
N GLU A 65 1.34 1.50 -26.69
CA GLU A 65 2.02 0.25 -26.32
C GLU A 65 3.16 0.49 -25.31
N ARG A 66 3.91 1.58 -25.47
CA ARG A 66 4.95 1.96 -24.51
C ARG A 66 4.40 2.30 -23.13
N ILE A 67 3.27 3.00 -23.06
CA ILE A 67 2.56 3.31 -21.80
C ILE A 67 2.07 2.03 -21.14
N ILE A 68 1.40 1.15 -21.89
CA ILE A 68 0.90 -0.13 -21.37
C ILE A 68 2.06 -0.97 -20.82
N THR A 69 3.13 -1.12 -21.60
CA THR A 69 4.33 -1.87 -21.19
C THR A 69 4.97 -1.27 -19.93
N MET A 70 5.01 0.07 -19.83
CA MET A 70 5.53 0.74 -18.64
C MET A 70 4.67 0.43 -17.41
N THR A 71 3.34 0.48 -17.54
CA THR A 71 2.42 0.15 -16.45
C THR A 71 2.50 -1.32 -16.04
N GLU A 72 2.65 -2.24 -16.98
CA GLU A 72 2.86 -3.67 -16.69
C GLU A 72 4.14 -3.90 -15.89
N LYS A 73 5.25 -3.26 -16.30
CA LYS A 73 6.53 -3.33 -15.58
C LYS A 73 6.43 -2.73 -14.19
N GLU A 74 5.74 -1.61 -14.02
CA GLU A 74 5.50 -1.01 -12.71
C GLU A 74 4.67 -1.95 -11.82
N GLY A 75 3.64 -2.58 -12.38
CA GLY A 75 2.85 -3.59 -11.69
C GLY A 75 3.66 -4.83 -11.29
N GLU A 76 4.56 -5.30 -12.15
CA GLU A 76 5.48 -6.40 -11.85
C GLU A 76 6.48 -6.02 -10.76
N HIS A 77 7.10 -4.85 -10.87
CA HIS A 77 8.02 -4.32 -9.88
C HIS A 77 7.36 -4.22 -8.49
N ARG A 78 6.13 -3.69 -8.44
CA ARG A 78 5.35 -3.61 -7.21
C ARG A 78 5.08 -4.99 -6.62
N ARG A 79 4.62 -5.96 -7.43
CA ARG A 79 4.39 -7.34 -6.96
C ARG A 79 5.67 -7.98 -6.41
N ILE A 80 6.81 -7.73 -7.04
CA ILE A 80 8.11 -8.22 -6.57
C ILE A 80 8.46 -7.62 -5.21
N ILE A 81 8.31 -6.30 -5.05
CA ILE A 81 8.56 -5.61 -3.78
C ILE A 81 7.61 -6.14 -2.69
N GLU A 82 6.31 -6.20 -2.97
CA GLU A 82 5.31 -6.73 -2.04
C GLU A 82 5.66 -8.15 -1.59
N LYS A 83 6.04 -9.03 -2.53
CA LYS A 83 6.50 -10.38 -2.22
C LYS A 83 7.76 -10.38 -1.36
N GLN A 84 8.75 -9.55 -1.69
CA GLN A 84 9.99 -9.44 -0.92
C GLN A 84 9.74 -8.95 0.50
N ILE A 85 8.85 -7.98 0.68
CA ILE A 85 8.45 -7.47 2.00
C ILE A 85 7.83 -8.61 2.80
N VAL A 86 6.81 -9.29 2.26
CA VAL A 86 6.14 -10.41 2.95
C VAL A 86 7.13 -11.53 3.29
N ASP A 87 7.99 -11.92 2.35
CA ASP A 87 9.00 -12.95 2.56
C ASP A 87 10.03 -12.53 3.64
N SER A 88 10.40 -11.25 3.66
CA SER A 88 11.34 -10.70 4.64
C SER A 88 10.73 -10.65 6.05
N GLU A 89 9.46 -10.25 6.17
CA GLU A 89 8.72 -10.22 7.43
C GLU A 89 8.63 -11.62 8.02
N PHE A 90 8.30 -12.62 7.20
CA PHE A 90 8.24 -14.01 7.65
C PHE A 90 9.60 -14.53 8.12
N LYS A 91 10.69 -14.20 7.41
CA LYS A 91 12.06 -14.59 7.79
C LYS A 91 12.47 -13.95 9.12
N ILE A 92 12.25 -12.65 9.29
CA ILE A 92 12.59 -11.90 10.51
C ILE A 92 11.80 -12.46 11.70
N GLN A 93 10.50 -12.70 11.53
CA GLN A 93 9.64 -13.27 12.57
C GLN A 93 10.13 -14.66 13.00
N ASN A 94 10.40 -15.54 12.03
CA ASN A 94 10.84 -16.90 12.33
C ASN A 94 12.22 -16.93 12.99
N GLN A 95 13.15 -16.07 12.56
CA GLN A 95 14.46 -15.93 13.21
C GLN A 95 14.34 -15.40 14.64
N GLY A 96 13.49 -14.40 14.86
CA GLY A 96 13.22 -13.86 16.20
C GLY A 96 12.69 -14.91 17.17
N ILE A 97 11.72 -15.74 16.73
CA ILE A 97 11.17 -16.84 17.55
C ILE A 97 12.25 -17.87 17.88
N LYS A 98 13.10 -18.25 16.92
CA LYS A 98 14.19 -19.21 17.14
C LYS A 98 15.23 -18.69 18.13
N LEU A 99 15.63 -17.42 18.02
CA LEU A 99 16.57 -16.80 18.96
C LEU A 99 15.96 -16.67 20.36
N GLY A 100 14.69 -16.27 20.46
CA GLY A 100 13.96 -16.21 21.73
C GLY A 100 13.86 -17.58 22.40
N PHE A 101 13.58 -18.64 21.63
CA PHE A 101 13.58 -20.02 22.12
C PHE A 101 14.96 -20.45 22.63
N LEU A 102 16.04 -20.11 21.92
CA LEU A 102 17.40 -20.44 22.36
C LEU A 102 17.76 -19.75 23.67
N ILE A 103 17.44 -18.47 23.83
CA ILE A 103 17.67 -17.72 25.08
C ILE A 103 16.86 -18.33 26.22
N ALA A 104 15.60 -18.67 25.97
CA ALA A 104 14.74 -19.34 26.95
C ALA A 104 15.34 -20.68 27.41
N LEU A 105 15.81 -21.50 26.46
CA LEU A 105 16.42 -22.79 26.72
C LEU A 105 17.68 -22.65 27.57
N VAL A 106 18.57 -21.72 27.22
CA VAL A 106 19.79 -21.42 27.99
C VAL A 106 19.45 -20.94 29.40
N GLY A 107 18.42 -20.09 29.55
CA GLY A 107 17.96 -19.61 30.85
C GLY A 107 17.43 -20.74 31.75
N ILE A 108 16.63 -21.65 31.20
CA ILE A 108 16.10 -22.81 31.95
C ILE A 108 17.23 -23.76 32.33
N LEU A 109 18.12 -24.11 31.39
CA LEU A 109 19.27 -24.97 31.67
C LEU A 109 20.21 -24.35 32.71
N GLY A 110 20.44 -23.03 32.63
CA GLY A 110 21.22 -22.29 33.62
C GLY A 110 20.56 -22.31 35.00
N SER A 111 19.23 -22.20 35.09
CA SER A 111 18.49 -22.30 36.36
C SER A 111 18.65 -23.68 36.98
N ILE A 112 18.51 -24.75 36.18
CA ILE A 112 18.69 -26.14 36.61
C ILE A 112 20.12 -26.37 37.08
N PHE A 113 21.12 -25.87 36.33
CA PHE A 113 22.52 -25.97 36.70
C PHE A 113 22.80 -25.29 38.04
N LEU A 114 22.27 -24.08 38.28
CA LEU A 114 22.39 -23.38 39.56
C LEU A 114 21.72 -24.14 40.71
N ALA A 115 20.62 -24.84 40.44
CA ALA A 115 19.94 -25.67 41.44
C ALA A 115 20.80 -26.84 41.92
N PHE A 116 21.63 -27.43 41.03
CA PHE A 116 22.57 -28.50 41.40
C PHE A 116 23.71 -28.04 42.33
N TYR A 117 24.04 -26.74 42.35
CA TYR A 117 25.07 -26.17 43.24
C TYR A 117 24.49 -25.58 44.54
N ASP A 118 23.28 -25.99 44.94
CA ASP A 118 22.57 -25.49 46.14
C ASP A 118 22.35 -23.95 46.15
N LYS A 119 22.41 -23.29 45.00
CA LYS A 119 22.10 -21.85 44.87
C LYS A 119 20.60 -21.62 44.67
N THR A 120 19.79 -22.10 45.62
CA THR A 120 18.31 -22.12 45.54
C THR A 120 17.68 -20.76 45.25
N ILE A 121 18.18 -19.68 45.86
CA ILE A 121 17.65 -18.33 45.65
C ILE A 121 17.90 -17.87 44.20
N ALA A 122 19.12 -18.10 43.70
CA ALA A 122 19.50 -17.66 42.35
C ALA A 122 18.79 -18.51 41.27
N SER A 123 18.66 -19.83 41.46
CA SER A 123 17.93 -20.69 40.54
C SER A 123 16.44 -20.35 40.48
N THR A 124 15.81 -20.05 41.63
CA THR A 124 14.40 -19.66 41.71
C THR A 124 14.14 -18.32 41.02
N ILE A 125 14.99 -17.31 41.24
CA ILE A 125 14.84 -16.00 40.58
C ILE A 125 15.03 -16.15 39.07
N LEU A 126 16.06 -16.85 38.62
CA LEU A 126 16.34 -17.04 37.20
C LEU A 126 15.25 -17.87 36.51
N GLY A 127 14.84 -18.98 37.12
CA GLY A 127 13.80 -19.88 36.59
C GLY A 127 12.41 -19.24 36.61
N GLY A 128 12.06 -18.54 37.69
CA GLY A 128 10.79 -17.83 37.80
C GLY A 128 10.69 -16.67 36.81
N SER A 129 11.73 -15.84 36.71
CA SER A 129 11.75 -14.71 35.77
C SER A 129 11.70 -15.16 34.31
N THR A 130 12.41 -16.24 33.94
CA THR A 130 12.34 -16.80 32.59
C THR A 130 10.94 -17.33 32.26
N LEU A 131 10.28 -18.04 33.18
CA LEU A 131 8.91 -18.51 32.97
C LEU A 131 7.91 -17.36 32.81
N VAL A 132 7.95 -16.37 33.71
CA VAL A 132 7.08 -15.18 33.64
C VAL A 132 7.32 -14.40 32.34
N SER A 133 8.58 -14.26 31.93
CA SER A 133 8.95 -13.60 30.69
C SER A 133 8.37 -14.34 29.47
N LEU A 134 8.51 -15.67 29.39
CA LEU A 134 7.95 -16.47 28.30
C LEU A 134 6.44 -16.31 28.22
N VAL A 135 5.74 -16.51 29.34
CA VAL A 135 4.27 -16.37 29.39
C VAL A 135 3.85 -14.98 28.93
N SER A 136 4.57 -13.94 29.35
CA SER A 136 4.29 -12.56 28.93
C SER A 136 4.44 -12.37 27.42
N VAL A 137 5.48 -12.93 26.82
CA VAL A 137 5.71 -12.87 25.36
C VAL A 137 4.65 -13.66 24.60
N PHE A 138 4.28 -14.86 25.09
CA PHE A 138 3.21 -15.66 24.50
C PHE A 138 1.86 -14.94 24.54
N ILE A 139 1.49 -14.32 25.67
CA ILE A 139 0.26 -13.52 25.81
C ILE A 139 0.27 -12.31 24.87
N LYS A 140 1.42 -11.65 24.70
CA LYS A 140 1.53 -10.54 23.75
C LYS A 140 1.38 -11.04 22.30
N GLY A 141 1.97 -12.19 21.98
CA GLY A 141 1.88 -12.81 20.65
C GLY A 141 0.46 -13.22 20.24
N ILE A 142 -0.35 -13.73 21.17
CA ILE A 142 -1.76 -14.08 20.88
C ILE A 142 -2.64 -12.84 20.62
N ASN A 143 -2.33 -11.70 21.24
CA ASN A 143 -3.14 -10.48 21.15
C ASN A 143 -2.78 -9.59 19.95
N THR A 144 -1.66 -9.86 19.26
CA THR A 144 -1.22 -9.12 18.07
C THR A 144 -2.01 -9.48 16.79
N LYS A 145 -2.91 -10.47 16.81
CA LYS A 145 -3.76 -10.83 15.65
C LYS A 145 -5.06 -10.01 15.51
N LYS A 146 -5.07 -8.73 15.86
CA LYS A 146 -6.16 -7.78 15.59
C LYS A 146 -5.64 -6.64 14.72
#